data_AF-A0A5J4YXM4-F1
#
_entry.id   AF-A0A5J4YXM4-F1
#
_cell.length_a   1.000
_cell.length_b   1.000
_cell.length_c   1.000
_cell.angle_alpha   90.00
_cell.angle_beta   90.00
_cell.angle_gamma   90.00
#
_symmetry.space_group_name_H-M   'P 1'
#
loop_
_entity.id
_entity.type
_entity.pdbx_description
1 polymer ?
#
loop_
_entity_poly.entity_id
_entity_poly.type
_entity_poly.pdbx_seq_one_letter_code
_entity_poly.pdbx_strand_id
1 'polypeptide(L)'
;MARCERFVMASFPGHLAWVGPSVATLAQMSAPGRMRGLSMRDRTRGSALVMHSRRAPLSMSFSSPARAKFPPTSKTEDEKERAREALVRAFNSQNVSEEEIEWFLRDRRFDEQETITKLRKRLQWVSEMERIPLQGNVLAELQSSKTELHPKTDKYGRRVLIVRARLHFASQYGPNSNRKVVKHVLDEAVASLDPGVETIMVIIDLKGFSIANADLNLARYLIEVFFTYYPRRLDQLLFVDAPLVFKPTWLAIKPLLRSYAQLVSFVKRDDVSEYFRSPAEVPNDFK
;
A
#
# COMPACT_ATOMS: atom_id res chain seq x y z
N MET A 1 38.92 20.53 -1.24
CA MET A 1 39.22 19.65 -0.08
C MET A 1 37.91 19.27 0.58
N ALA A 2 37.44 18.05 0.34
CA ALA A 2 36.19 17.53 0.89
C ALA A 2 36.38 17.19 2.37
N ARG A 3 35.51 17.69 3.26
CA ARG A 3 35.41 17.24 4.64
C ARG A 3 34.60 15.95 4.66
N CYS A 4 35.27 14.89 5.09
CA CYS A 4 34.72 13.59 5.39
C CYS A 4 34.06 13.66 6.77
N GLU A 5 32.73 13.62 6.85
CA GLU A 5 32.01 13.46 8.12
C GLU A 5 31.80 11.98 8.39
N ARG A 6 32.40 11.50 9.49
CA ARG A 6 32.27 10.15 10.00
C ARG A 6 30.87 9.95 10.56
N PHE A 7 30.14 8.96 10.04
CA PHE A 7 28.93 8.45 10.67
C PHE A 7 29.29 7.64 11.92
N VAL A 8 28.65 7.96 13.03
CA VAL A 8 28.75 7.22 14.30
C VAL A 8 27.84 5.99 14.21
N MET A 9 28.42 4.81 14.35
CA MET A 9 27.67 3.58 14.59
C MET A 9 27.09 3.60 16.01
N ALA A 10 25.77 3.58 16.13
CA ALA A 10 25.11 3.20 17.37
C ALA A 10 24.73 1.72 17.27
N SER A 11 25.32 0.90 18.13
CA SER A 11 25.04 -0.53 18.23
C SER A 11 23.72 -0.75 18.96
N PHE A 12 22.73 -1.34 18.29
CA PHE A 12 21.60 -2.05 18.91
C PHE A 12 21.68 -3.53 18.52
N PRO A 13 21.39 -4.48 19.41
CA PRO A 13 21.47 -5.90 19.09
C PRO A 13 20.23 -6.33 18.29
N GLY A 14 20.47 -6.95 17.14
CA GLY A 14 19.52 -7.95 16.60
C GLY A 14 18.58 -7.55 15.47
N HIS A 15 18.88 -6.56 14.61
CA HIS A 15 18.29 -6.46 13.26
C HIS A 15 19.16 -5.56 12.39
N LEU A 16 19.83 -6.11 11.36
CA LEU A 16 20.34 -5.31 10.24
C LEU A 16 19.18 -5.00 9.30
N ALA A 17 18.29 -4.09 9.73
CA ALA A 17 17.35 -3.46 8.82
C ALA A 17 18.11 -2.37 8.06
N TRP A 18 18.26 -2.52 6.74
CA TRP A 18 18.73 -1.43 5.89
C TRP A 18 17.63 -0.36 5.86
N VAL A 19 17.74 0.65 6.74
CA VAL A 19 16.83 1.80 6.76
C VAL A 19 17.25 2.74 5.63
N GLY A 20 16.76 2.45 4.41
CA GLY A 20 16.78 3.43 3.34
C GLY A 20 15.92 4.64 3.69
N PRO A 21 16.17 5.83 3.09
CA PRO A 21 15.33 6.99 3.34
C PRO A 21 13.87 6.69 2.94
N SER A 22 12.91 7.11 3.77
CA SER A 22 11.48 6.96 3.47
C SER A 22 11.13 7.70 2.17
N VAL A 23 10.06 7.29 1.48
CA VAL A 23 9.55 8.03 0.31
C VAL A 23 9.26 9.50 0.67
N ALA A 24 8.81 9.77 1.90
CA ALA A 24 8.60 11.12 2.41
C ALA A 24 9.91 11.91 2.54
N THR A 25 11.00 11.26 2.98
CA THR A 25 12.34 11.88 3.09
C THR A 25 12.92 12.20 1.72
N LEU A 26 12.73 11.31 0.73
CA LEU A 26 13.19 11.54 -0.65
C LEU A 26 12.42 12.67 -1.36
N ALA A 27 11.14 12.86 -1.04
CA ALA A 27 10.32 13.95 -1.58
C ALA A 27 10.69 15.33 -1.01
N GLN A 28 11.18 15.41 0.23
CA GLN A 28 11.56 16.67 0.89
C GLN A 28 12.89 17.26 0.37
N MET A 29 13.74 16.46 -0.28
CA MET A 29 15.04 16.90 -0.81
C MET A 29 14.93 17.74 -2.10
N SER A 30 13.72 18.04 -2.58
CA SER A 30 13.49 18.73 -3.86
C SER A 30 12.71 20.06 -3.77
N ALA A 31 12.48 20.62 -2.58
CA ALA A 31 11.74 21.87 -2.45
C ALA A 31 12.66 23.11 -2.45
N PRO A 32 12.60 24.01 -3.46
CA PRO A 32 13.18 25.34 -3.34
C PRO A 32 12.33 26.21 -2.41
N GLY A 33 13.00 26.90 -1.48
CA GLY A 33 12.36 27.74 -0.46
C GLY A 33 11.49 28.85 -1.05
N ARG A 34 10.31 29.07 -0.46
CA ARG A 34 9.41 30.17 -0.84
C ARG A 34 9.29 31.19 0.29
N MET A 35 9.64 32.43 -0.03
CA MET A 35 9.51 33.61 0.84
C MET A 35 8.06 33.93 1.20
N ARG A 36 7.89 34.49 2.40
CA ARG A 36 6.65 35.05 2.95
C ARG A 36 6.27 36.34 2.24
N GLY A 37 4.98 36.52 1.99
CA GLY A 37 4.36 37.81 1.67
C GLY A 37 2.99 37.91 2.34
N LEU A 38 2.82 38.89 3.22
CA LEU A 38 1.54 39.29 3.82
C LEU A 38 0.71 40.09 2.79
N SER A 39 -0.64 40.03 2.86
CA SER A 39 -1.50 41.22 3.13
C SER A 39 -3.01 40.95 3.00
N MET A 40 -3.72 41.45 4.02
CA MET A 40 -5.07 42.05 4.15
C MET A 40 -6.36 41.53 3.46
N ARG A 41 -7.32 41.24 4.36
CA ARG A 41 -8.78 41.51 4.42
C ARG A 41 -9.44 42.19 3.20
N ASP A 42 -10.62 41.68 2.82
CA ASP A 42 -11.87 42.43 3.07
C ASP A 42 -13.14 41.57 3.13
N ARG A 43 -14.14 42.08 3.85
CA ARG A 43 -15.51 41.56 4.04
C ARG A 43 -16.40 42.00 2.88
N THR A 44 -17.32 41.14 2.44
CA THR A 44 -18.71 41.56 2.17
C THR A 44 -19.68 40.39 2.26
N ARG A 45 -20.81 40.67 2.93
CA ARG A 45 -21.98 39.80 3.10
C ARG A 45 -22.81 39.77 1.82
N GLY A 46 -23.35 38.61 1.47
CA GLY A 46 -24.41 38.44 0.47
C GLY A 46 -25.25 37.22 0.83
N SER A 47 -26.42 37.47 1.41
CA SER A 47 -27.39 36.45 1.81
C SER A 47 -28.24 36.07 0.60
N ALA A 48 -28.23 34.80 0.19
CA ALA A 48 -29.14 34.26 -0.82
C ALA A 48 -29.81 33.00 -0.25
N LEU A 49 -31.12 33.11 -0.07
CA LEU A 49 -32.04 32.08 0.40
C LEU A 49 -32.24 31.04 -0.70
N VAL A 50 -31.63 29.86 -0.56
CA VAL A 50 -31.84 28.72 -1.47
C VAL A 50 -32.80 27.72 -0.82
N MET A 51 -33.94 27.51 -1.49
CA MET A 51 -34.97 26.55 -1.10
C MET A 51 -34.41 25.13 -1.09
N HIS A 52 -34.46 24.48 0.08
CA HIS A 52 -34.03 23.11 0.25
C HIS A 52 -35.16 22.16 -0.17
N SER A 53 -35.04 21.59 -1.37
CA SER A 53 -35.73 20.34 -1.73
C SER A 53 -35.15 19.20 -0.88
N ARG A 54 -35.84 18.85 0.22
CA ARG A 54 -35.50 17.69 1.06
C ARG A 54 -35.75 16.40 0.28
N ARG A 55 -34.73 15.89 -0.41
CA ARG A 55 -34.60 14.45 -0.64
C ARG A 55 -33.71 13.91 0.47
N ALA A 56 -34.29 13.08 1.33
CA ALA A 56 -33.53 12.32 2.32
C ALA A 56 -32.48 11.49 1.58
N PRO A 57 -31.18 11.60 1.93
CA PRO A 57 -30.22 10.64 1.42
C PRO A 57 -30.58 9.30 2.03
N LEU A 58 -30.75 8.29 1.19
CA LEU A 58 -30.77 6.89 1.60
C LEU A 58 -29.48 6.67 2.38
N SER A 59 -29.58 6.57 3.71
CA SER A 59 -28.46 6.21 4.57
C SER A 59 -28.14 4.75 4.27
N MET A 60 -27.31 4.52 3.26
CA MET A 60 -26.62 3.24 3.14
C MET A 60 -25.68 3.18 4.34
N SER A 61 -26.03 2.35 5.31
CA SER A 61 -25.12 2.00 6.40
C SER A 61 -23.89 1.35 5.78
N PHE A 62 -22.77 2.07 5.73
CA PHE A 62 -21.48 1.51 5.41
C PHE A 62 -21.06 0.57 6.54
N SER A 63 -21.55 -0.67 6.50
CA SER A 63 -20.94 -1.78 7.22
C SER A 63 -19.48 -1.86 6.81
N SER A 64 -18.56 -2.01 7.77
CA SER A 64 -17.13 -2.23 7.52
C SER A 64 -16.95 -3.20 6.35
N PRO A 65 -16.33 -2.79 5.23
CA PRO A 65 -16.09 -3.69 4.13
C PRO A 65 -15.23 -4.86 4.61
N ALA A 66 -15.42 -6.02 4.00
CA ALA A 66 -14.91 -7.30 4.48
C ALA A 66 -13.42 -7.25 4.84
N ARG A 67 -13.10 -7.35 6.14
CA ARG A 67 -11.72 -7.51 6.60
C ARG A 67 -11.13 -8.73 5.89
N ALA A 68 -9.90 -8.65 5.39
CA ALA A 68 -9.15 -9.76 4.83
C ALA A 68 -8.83 -10.76 5.93
N LYS A 69 -9.84 -11.52 6.35
CA LYS A 69 -9.72 -12.49 7.44
C LYS A 69 -8.85 -13.66 6.97
N PHE A 70 -7.96 -14.09 7.84
CA PHE A 70 -7.28 -15.36 7.67
C PHE A 70 -8.31 -16.49 7.56
N PRO A 71 -8.03 -17.50 6.72
CA PRO A 71 -8.92 -18.64 6.61
C PRO A 71 -9.01 -19.34 7.98
N PRO A 72 -10.21 -19.84 8.37
CA PRO A 72 -10.32 -20.66 9.56
C PRO A 72 -9.48 -21.93 9.40
N THR A 73 -8.97 -22.44 10.53
CA THR A 73 -8.25 -23.71 10.60
C THR A 73 -8.96 -24.63 11.60
N SER A 74 -8.93 -25.93 11.33
CA SER A 74 -9.41 -26.96 12.24
C SER A 74 -8.33 -27.42 13.24
N LYS A 75 -7.10 -26.88 13.13
CA LYS A 75 -5.97 -27.26 13.97
C LYS A 75 -6.17 -26.82 15.42
N THR A 76 -5.82 -27.69 16.37
CA THR A 76 -5.80 -27.35 17.81
C THR A 76 -4.65 -26.40 18.14
N GLU A 77 -4.67 -25.78 19.32
CA GLU A 77 -3.56 -24.91 19.77
C GLU A 77 -2.23 -25.68 19.83
N ASP A 78 -2.23 -26.92 20.33
CA ASP A 78 -1.03 -27.78 20.35
C ASP A 78 -0.51 -28.08 18.93
N GLU A 79 -1.41 -28.31 17.97
CA GLU A 79 -0.99 -28.50 16.58
C GLU A 79 -0.42 -27.23 15.96
N LYS A 80 -1.01 -26.07 16.25
CA LYS A 80 -0.50 -24.77 15.79
C LYS A 80 0.89 -24.49 16.36
N GLU A 81 1.09 -24.77 17.64
CA GLU A 81 2.37 -24.58 18.31
C GLU A 81 3.45 -25.51 17.75
N ARG A 82 3.14 -26.79 17.56
CA ARG A 82 4.07 -27.72 16.89
C ARG A 82 4.47 -27.25 15.49
N ALA A 83 3.53 -26.74 14.70
CA ALA A 83 3.82 -26.21 13.37
C ALA A 83 4.72 -24.95 13.43
N ARG A 84 4.47 -24.05 14.39
CA ARG A 84 5.33 -22.87 14.65
C ARG A 84 6.76 -23.29 14.95
N GLU A 85 6.94 -24.15 15.96
CA GLU A 85 8.26 -24.63 16.34
C GLU A 85 8.99 -25.34 15.19
N ALA A 86 8.28 -26.17 14.42
CA ALA A 86 8.85 -26.89 13.30
C ALA A 86 9.40 -25.92 12.24
N LEU A 87 8.67 -24.85 11.93
CA LEU A 87 9.08 -23.85 10.95
C LEU A 87 10.16 -22.91 11.49
N VAL A 88 10.11 -22.51 12.76
CA VAL A 88 11.20 -21.76 13.40
C VAL A 88 12.50 -22.55 13.29
N ARG A 89 12.48 -23.86 13.60
CA ARG A 89 13.64 -24.74 13.39
C ARG A 89 14.07 -24.81 11.92
N ALA A 90 13.13 -24.94 10.99
CA ALA A 90 13.43 -25.08 9.56
C ALA A 90 14.00 -23.80 8.91
N PHE A 91 13.68 -22.62 9.45
CA PHE A 91 14.08 -21.31 8.91
C PHE A 91 15.09 -20.55 9.79
N ASN A 92 15.59 -21.15 10.87
CA ASN A 92 16.52 -20.52 11.82
C ASN A 92 17.75 -19.85 11.15
N SER A 93 18.28 -20.43 10.07
CA SER A 93 19.44 -19.88 9.36
C SER A 93 19.12 -18.82 8.30
N GLN A 94 17.84 -18.52 8.07
CA GLN A 94 17.38 -17.67 6.95
C GLN A 94 16.91 -16.28 7.40
N ASN A 95 17.18 -15.89 8.65
CA ASN A 95 16.84 -14.58 9.22
C ASN A 95 15.35 -14.20 9.04
N VAL A 96 14.45 -15.19 9.14
CA VAL A 96 13.00 -14.99 9.10
C VAL A 96 12.51 -14.79 10.53
N SER A 97 11.74 -13.74 10.80
CA SER A 97 11.18 -13.52 12.14
C SER A 97 10.07 -14.53 12.46
N GLU A 98 9.87 -14.80 13.74
CA GLU A 98 8.76 -15.66 14.20
C GLU A 98 7.41 -15.07 13.83
N GLU A 99 7.26 -13.74 13.86
CA GLU A 99 6.06 -13.04 13.41
C GLU A 99 5.76 -13.31 11.92
N GLU A 100 6.79 -13.34 11.07
CA GLU A 100 6.62 -13.65 9.65
C GLU A 100 6.25 -15.13 9.45
N ILE A 101 6.87 -16.04 10.20
CA ILE A 101 6.50 -17.46 10.20
C ILE A 101 5.03 -17.64 10.61
N GLU A 102 4.61 -17.02 11.71
CA GLU A 102 3.23 -17.05 12.18
C GLU A 102 2.26 -16.48 11.13
N TRP A 103 2.64 -15.39 10.46
CA TRP A 103 1.84 -14.77 9.40
C TRP A 103 1.54 -15.75 8.26
N PHE A 104 2.57 -16.44 7.77
CA PHE A 104 2.43 -17.40 6.68
C PHE A 104 1.70 -18.68 7.13
N LEU A 105 1.90 -19.13 8.37
CA LEU A 105 1.12 -20.22 8.97
C LEU A 105 -0.37 -19.88 8.99
N ARG A 106 -0.75 -18.71 9.50
CA ARG A 106 -2.15 -18.26 9.51
C ARG A 106 -2.74 -18.22 8.09
N ASP A 107 -1.98 -17.75 7.10
CA ASP A 107 -2.42 -17.69 5.70
C ASP A 107 -2.65 -19.08 5.09
N ARG A 108 -1.85 -20.09 5.49
CA ARG A 108 -1.93 -21.47 5.01
C ARG A 108 -2.70 -22.41 5.95
N ARG A 109 -3.53 -21.87 6.85
CA ARG A 109 -4.33 -22.65 7.82
C ARG A 109 -3.48 -23.59 8.70
N PHE A 110 -2.24 -23.20 8.97
CA PHE A 110 -1.23 -23.98 9.68
C PHE A 110 -0.85 -25.29 8.97
N ASP A 111 -0.97 -25.34 7.64
CA ASP A 111 -0.35 -26.39 6.84
C ASP A 111 1.15 -26.10 6.67
N GLU A 112 2.00 -26.96 7.23
CA GLU A 112 3.45 -26.77 7.25
C GLU A 112 4.06 -26.77 5.84
N GLN A 113 3.63 -27.69 4.96
CA GLN A 113 4.23 -27.85 3.63
C GLN A 113 3.84 -26.71 2.69
N GLU A 114 2.57 -26.29 2.71
CA GLU A 114 2.11 -25.10 2.00
C GLU A 114 2.83 -23.85 2.52
N THR A 115 3.03 -23.74 3.84
CA THR A 115 3.74 -22.63 4.47
C THR A 115 5.19 -22.56 4.02
N ILE A 116 5.93 -23.67 4.11
CA ILE A 116 7.33 -23.77 3.68
C ILE A 116 7.46 -23.38 2.20
N THR A 117 6.59 -23.92 1.34
CA THR A 117 6.61 -23.64 -0.10
C THR A 117 6.44 -22.15 -0.37
N LYS A 118 5.45 -21.53 0.29
CA LYS A 118 5.13 -20.13 0.06
C LYS A 118 6.17 -19.18 0.65
N LEU A 119 6.67 -19.48 1.85
CA LEU A 119 7.70 -18.69 2.51
C LEU A 119 9.02 -18.74 1.73
N ARG A 120 9.45 -19.89 1.22
CA ARG A 120 10.62 -19.99 0.32
C ARG A 120 10.46 -19.14 -0.94
N LYS A 121 9.28 -19.17 -1.57
CA LYS A 121 9.00 -18.34 -2.75
C LYS A 121 9.11 -16.84 -2.41
N ARG A 122 8.68 -16.44 -1.22
CA ARG A 122 8.88 -15.07 -0.72
C ARG A 122 10.35 -14.73 -0.51
N LEU A 123 11.12 -15.57 0.18
CA LEU A 123 12.54 -15.30 0.45
C LEU A 123 13.36 -15.18 -0.84
N GLN A 124 13.08 -16.04 -1.82
CA GLN A 124 13.67 -15.91 -3.15
C GLN A 124 13.34 -14.56 -3.78
N TRP A 125 12.07 -14.17 -3.77
CA TRP A 125 11.65 -12.87 -4.31
C TRP A 125 12.28 -11.68 -3.58
N VAL A 126 12.42 -11.75 -2.25
CA VAL A 126 13.11 -10.73 -1.45
C VAL A 126 14.56 -10.60 -1.91
N SER A 127 15.28 -11.72 -2.01
CA SER A 127 16.66 -11.77 -2.49
C SER A 127 16.81 -11.20 -3.91
N GLU A 128 15.92 -11.55 -4.84
CA GLU A 128 15.90 -10.97 -6.19
C GLU A 128 15.78 -9.45 -6.17
N MET A 129 14.88 -8.92 -5.34
CA MET A 129 14.66 -7.48 -5.26
C MET A 129 15.80 -6.76 -4.54
N GLU A 130 16.44 -7.37 -3.56
CA GLU A 130 17.61 -6.80 -2.86
C GLU A 130 18.81 -6.59 -3.78
N ARG A 131 18.95 -7.40 -4.84
CA ARG A 131 19.98 -7.23 -5.88
C ARG A 131 19.76 -5.99 -6.76
N ILE A 132 18.57 -5.38 -6.72
CA ILE A 132 18.24 -4.17 -7.47
C ILE A 132 18.51 -2.94 -6.57
N PRO A 133 19.47 -2.07 -6.91
CA PRO A 133 19.78 -0.90 -6.09
C PRO A 133 18.70 0.19 -6.18
N LEU A 134 18.55 0.97 -5.11
CA LEU A 134 17.65 2.13 -5.05
C LEU A 134 18.28 3.35 -5.77
N GLN A 135 18.50 3.23 -7.07
CA GLN A 135 19.14 4.26 -7.90
C GLN A 135 18.55 4.28 -9.31
N GLY A 136 18.93 5.29 -10.10
CA GLY A 136 18.50 5.42 -11.50
C GLY A 136 16.97 5.43 -11.62
N ASN A 137 16.44 4.55 -12.48
CA ASN A 137 14.99 4.45 -12.72
C ASN A 137 14.18 4.14 -11.45
N VAL A 138 14.72 3.36 -10.51
CA VAL A 138 14.02 3.06 -9.24
C VAL A 138 13.84 4.33 -8.43
N LEU A 139 14.90 5.13 -8.29
CA LEU A 139 14.87 6.38 -7.53
C LEU A 139 13.97 7.41 -8.23
N ALA A 140 14.09 7.54 -9.56
CA ALA A 140 13.25 8.43 -10.36
C ALA A 140 11.76 8.08 -10.23
N GLU A 141 11.42 6.78 -10.23
CA GLU A 141 10.05 6.32 -10.05
C GLU A 141 9.53 6.60 -8.64
N LEU A 142 10.33 6.36 -7.59
CA LEU A 142 9.97 6.72 -6.21
C LEU A 142 9.71 8.22 -6.04
N GLN A 143 10.44 9.06 -6.79
CA GLN A 143 10.30 10.52 -6.76
C GLN A 143 9.21 11.08 -7.69
N SER A 144 8.59 10.23 -8.51
CA SER A 144 7.63 10.65 -9.55
C SER A 144 6.27 11.13 -9.02
N SER A 145 6.04 11.07 -7.70
CA SER A 145 4.72 11.26 -7.07
C SER A 145 3.64 10.29 -7.56
N LYS A 146 3.98 9.29 -8.38
CA LYS A 146 3.04 8.24 -8.83
C LYS A 146 2.48 7.45 -7.66
N THR A 147 3.29 7.22 -6.64
CA THR A 147 2.93 6.44 -5.46
C THR A 147 3.28 7.24 -4.22
N GLU A 148 2.38 7.26 -3.24
CA GLU A 148 2.54 8.00 -2.00
C GLU A 148 1.96 7.22 -0.82
N LEU A 149 2.75 7.09 0.24
CA LEU A 149 2.26 6.58 1.52
C LEU A 149 1.71 7.76 2.34
N HIS A 150 0.39 7.81 2.50
CA HIS A 150 -0.29 8.90 3.19
C HIS A 150 0.12 8.94 4.67
N PRO A 151 0.37 10.12 5.27
CA PRO A 151 0.79 10.21 6.66
C PRO A 151 -0.26 9.72 7.66
N LYS A 152 -1.56 9.81 7.34
CA LYS A 152 -2.64 9.39 8.24
C LYS A 152 -3.15 7.99 7.90
N THR A 153 -3.68 7.32 8.90
CA THR A 153 -4.43 6.07 8.72
C THR A 153 -5.87 6.38 8.31
N ASP A 154 -6.53 5.39 7.74
CA ASP A 154 -7.98 5.47 7.55
C ASP A 154 -8.73 5.29 8.89
N LYS A 155 -10.06 5.36 8.88
CA LYS A 155 -10.88 5.25 10.10
C LYS A 155 -10.77 3.88 10.80
N TYR A 156 -10.28 2.85 10.10
CA TYR A 156 -10.05 1.51 10.62
C TYR A 156 -8.59 1.29 11.06
N GLY A 157 -7.74 2.32 11.02
CA GLY A 157 -6.34 2.25 11.43
C GLY A 157 -5.38 1.75 10.35
N ARG A 158 -5.87 1.48 9.14
CA ARG A 158 -5.05 0.93 8.05
C ARG A 158 -4.13 1.99 7.48
N ARG A 159 -2.88 1.63 7.15
CA ARG A 159 -2.00 2.50 6.36
C ARG A 159 -2.57 2.67 4.95
N VAL A 160 -2.50 3.89 4.41
CA VAL A 160 -3.12 4.24 3.14
C VAL A 160 -2.06 4.50 2.09
N LEU A 161 -2.06 3.64 1.07
CA LEU A 161 -1.21 3.80 -0.09
C LEU A 161 -2.01 4.42 -1.25
N ILE A 162 -1.51 5.48 -1.85
CA ILE A 162 -2.14 6.19 -2.97
C ILE A 162 -1.33 5.95 -4.23
N VAL A 163 -2.00 5.60 -5.32
CA VAL A 163 -1.40 5.41 -6.64
C VAL A 163 -2.15 6.26 -7.65
N ARG A 164 -1.44 7.17 -8.32
CA ARG A 164 -1.97 8.06 -9.35
C ARG A 164 -1.79 7.42 -10.72
N ALA A 165 -2.85 6.78 -11.23
CA ALA A 165 -2.75 5.95 -12.43
C ALA A 165 -2.36 6.76 -13.69
N ARG A 166 -2.77 8.04 -13.78
CA ARG A 166 -2.39 8.95 -14.88
C ARG A 166 -0.88 9.16 -15.05
N LEU A 167 -0.09 8.89 -14.00
CA LEU A 167 1.36 9.04 -13.99
C LEU A 167 2.09 7.74 -14.36
N HIS A 168 1.36 6.64 -14.56
CA HIS A 168 1.95 5.36 -14.94
C HIS A 168 2.05 5.22 -16.46
N PHE A 169 3.24 4.84 -16.94
CA PHE A 169 3.47 4.45 -18.32
C PHE A 169 4.37 3.19 -18.31
N ALA A 170 3.91 2.11 -18.96
CA ALA A 170 4.51 0.78 -18.85
C ALA A 170 6.00 0.74 -19.23
N SER A 171 6.41 1.54 -20.22
CA SER A 171 7.78 1.59 -20.74
C SER A 171 8.70 2.60 -20.03
N GLN A 172 8.21 3.39 -19.08
CA GLN A 172 8.96 4.54 -18.56
C GLN A 172 10.18 4.15 -17.70
N TYR A 173 10.00 3.23 -16.75
CA TYR A 173 11.05 2.86 -15.79
C TYR A 173 11.57 1.43 -15.95
N GLY A 174 10.86 0.61 -16.71
CA GLY A 174 11.17 -0.80 -16.94
C GLY A 174 10.67 -1.73 -15.82
N PRO A 175 10.48 -3.03 -16.13
CA PRO A 175 9.81 -3.98 -15.23
C PRO A 175 10.56 -4.19 -13.90
N ASN A 176 11.89 -4.25 -13.92
CA ASN A 176 12.67 -4.45 -12.69
C ASN A 176 12.55 -3.26 -11.73
N SER A 177 12.51 -2.04 -12.26
CA SER A 177 12.32 -0.83 -11.45
C SER A 177 10.94 -0.82 -10.81
N ASN A 178 9.89 -1.05 -11.60
CA ASN A 178 8.52 -1.14 -11.12
C ASN A 178 8.39 -2.20 -10.01
N ARG A 179 8.98 -3.40 -10.18
CA ARG A 179 8.97 -4.48 -9.16
C ARG A 179 9.67 -4.05 -7.87
N LYS A 180 10.83 -3.41 -7.98
CA LYS A 180 11.59 -2.91 -6.82
C LYS A 180 10.85 -1.80 -6.08
N VAL A 181 10.22 -0.87 -6.80
CA VAL A 181 9.40 0.19 -6.21
C VAL A 181 8.19 -0.39 -5.47
N VAL A 182 7.49 -1.35 -6.07
CA VAL A 182 6.37 -2.05 -5.41
C VAL A 182 6.83 -2.69 -4.10
N LYS A 183 7.96 -3.41 -4.08
CA LYS A 183 8.51 -3.96 -2.83
C LYS A 183 8.79 -2.87 -1.81
N HIS A 184 9.54 -1.85 -2.20
CA HIS A 184 10.00 -0.80 -1.29
C HIS A 184 8.82 -0.09 -0.61
N VAL A 185 7.82 0.29 -1.41
CA VAL A 185 6.62 0.98 -0.91
C VAL A 185 5.79 0.08 0.01
N LEU A 186 5.64 -1.21 -0.31
CA LEU A 186 4.88 -2.13 0.54
C LEU A 186 5.62 -2.43 1.84
N ASP A 187 6.95 -2.55 1.81
CA ASP A 187 7.75 -2.70 3.03
C ASP A 187 7.60 -1.48 3.94
N GLU A 188 7.66 -0.26 3.39
CA GLU A 188 7.45 0.98 4.15
C GLU A 188 6.01 1.05 4.72
N ALA A 189 5.02 0.65 3.93
CA ALA A 189 3.62 0.62 4.39
C ALA A 189 3.39 -0.39 5.51
N VAL A 190 4.03 -1.58 5.45
CA VAL A 190 3.89 -2.61 6.48
C VAL A 190 4.70 -2.27 7.74
N ALA A 191 5.91 -1.73 7.58
CA ALA A 191 6.75 -1.33 8.71
C ALA A 191 6.18 -0.13 9.49
N SER A 192 5.29 0.65 8.87
CA SER A 192 4.61 1.80 9.51
C SER A 192 3.24 1.47 10.09
N LEU A 193 2.86 0.19 10.18
CA LEU A 193 1.59 -0.21 10.81
C LEU A 193 1.65 -0.02 12.33
N ASP A 194 0.58 0.54 12.89
CA ASP A 194 0.42 0.64 14.35
C ASP A 194 0.23 -0.77 14.97
N PRO A 195 0.64 -0.97 16.24
CA PRO A 195 0.41 -2.24 16.93
C PRO A 195 -1.05 -2.68 16.89
N GLY A 196 -1.29 -3.94 16.52
CA GLY A 196 -2.63 -4.51 16.36
C GLY A 196 -3.32 -4.24 15.02
N VAL A 197 -2.72 -3.41 14.15
CA VAL A 197 -3.15 -3.24 12.76
C VAL A 197 -2.24 -4.08 11.86
N GLU A 198 -2.85 -4.94 11.05
CA GLU A 198 -2.07 -5.88 10.24
C GLU A 198 -2.15 -5.60 8.72
N THR A 199 -2.99 -4.65 8.30
CA THR A 199 -3.42 -4.48 6.90
C THR A 199 -3.38 -3.04 6.39
N ILE A 200 -3.35 -2.91 5.06
CA ILE A 200 -3.31 -1.64 4.33
C ILE A 200 -4.57 -1.43 3.47
N MET A 201 -4.85 -0.17 3.16
CA MET A 201 -5.78 0.25 2.12
C MET A 201 -4.99 0.84 0.95
N VAL A 202 -5.38 0.48 -0.28
CA VAL A 202 -4.81 1.04 -1.50
C VAL A 202 -5.87 1.87 -2.23
N ILE A 203 -5.53 3.10 -2.57
CA ILE A 203 -6.35 4.01 -3.38
C ILE A 203 -5.69 4.16 -4.74
N ILE A 204 -6.39 3.76 -5.80
CA ILE A 204 -6.00 3.99 -7.19
C ILE A 204 -6.82 5.16 -7.72
N ASP A 205 -6.17 6.32 -7.86
CA ASP A 205 -6.75 7.51 -8.46
C ASP A 205 -6.74 7.39 -9.99
N LEU A 206 -7.94 7.23 -10.57
CA LEU A 206 -8.13 7.10 -12.02
C LEU A 206 -8.48 8.42 -12.70
N LYS A 207 -8.45 9.56 -11.99
CA LYS A 207 -8.63 10.87 -12.64
C LYS A 207 -7.51 11.11 -13.65
N GLY A 208 -7.92 11.37 -14.89
CA GLY A 208 -7.02 11.55 -16.03
C GLY A 208 -6.45 10.23 -16.58
N PHE A 209 -6.96 9.07 -16.15
CA PHE A 209 -6.55 7.79 -16.72
C PHE A 209 -6.91 7.69 -18.20
N SER A 210 -5.96 7.23 -19.01
CA SER A 210 -6.13 6.91 -20.42
C SER A 210 -5.64 5.48 -20.70
N ILE A 211 -5.94 4.95 -21.90
CA ILE A 211 -5.46 3.63 -22.32
C ILE A 211 -3.93 3.55 -22.31
N ALA A 212 -3.23 4.66 -22.57
CA ALA A 212 -1.76 4.71 -22.53
C ALA A 212 -1.19 4.41 -21.13
N ASN A 213 -2.01 4.59 -20.08
CA ASN A 213 -1.64 4.26 -18.71
C ASN A 213 -1.96 2.81 -18.32
N ALA A 214 -2.69 2.07 -19.17
CA ALA A 214 -3.08 0.70 -18.87
C ALA A 214 -1.87 -0.24 -18.97
N ASP A 215 -1.53 -0.91 -17.87
CA ASP A 215 -0.45 -1.88 -17.80
C ASP A 215 -0.93 -3.18 -17.17
N LEU A 216 -1.36 -4.12 -18.01
CA LEU A 216 -1.86 -5.42 -17.56
C LEU A 216 -0.76 -6.30 -16.98
N ASN A 217 0.51 -6.06 -17.32
CA ASN A 217 1.63 -6.82 -16.79
C ASN A 217 1.93 -6.39 -15.37
N LEU A 218 1.99 -5.08 -15.11
CA LEU A 218 2.12 -4.57 -13.76
C LEU A 218 0.91 -4.94 -12.90
N ALA A 219 -0.31 -4.87 -13.43
CA ALA A 219 -1.51 -5.30 -12.71
C ALA A 219 -1.44 -6.78 -12.30
N ARG A 220 -1.05 -7.68 -13.22
CA ARG A 220 -0.82 -9.11 -12.90
C ARG A 220 0.23 -9.29 -11.82
N TYR A 221 1.34 -8.56 -11.91
CA TYR A 221 2.41 -8.63 -10.92
C TYR A 221 1.95 -8.15 -9.53
N LEU A 222 1.23 -7.03 -9.44
CA LEU A 222 0.67 -6.52 -8.19
C LEU A 222 -0.26 -7.54 -7.52
N ILE A 223 -1.08 -8.22 -8.33
CA ILE A 223 -1.95 -9.31 -7.83
C ILE A 223 -1.10 -10.45 -7.28
N GLU A 224 -0.08 -10.90 -8.01
CA GLU A 224 0.84 -11.93 -7.52
C GLU A 224 1.51 -11.52 -6.21
N VAL A 225 1.90 -10.25 -6.07
CA VAL A 225 2.53 -9.71 -4.87
C VAL A 225 1.62 -9.88 -3.64
N PHE A 226 0.35 -9.50 -3.74
CA PHE A 226 -0.60 -9.67 -2.63
C PHE A 226 -1.02 -11.13 -2.41
N PHE A 227 -1.01 -11.98 -3.44
CA PHE A 227 -1.31 -13.40 -3.24
C PHE A 227 -0.14 -14.16 -2.63
N THR A 228 1.09 -13.83 -3.00
CA THR A 228 2.28 -14.67 -2.74
C THR A 228 3.16 -14.09 -1.66
N TYR A 229 3.51 -12.80 -1.75
CA TYR A 229 4.58 -12.18 -0.96
C TYR A 229 4.07 -11.37 0.22
N TYR A 230 2.87 -10.79 0.13
CA TYR A 230 2.19 -10.06 1.20
C TYR A 230 0.76 -10.60 1.39
N PRO A 231 0.60 -11.91 1.63
CA PRO A 231 -0.73 -12.50 1.77
C PRO A 231 -1.52 -11.80 2.87
N ARG A 232 -2.79 -11.51 2.59
CA ARG A 232 -3.75 -10.90 3.52
C ARG A 232 -3.38 -9.51 4.04
N ARG A 233 -2.38 -8.84 3.45
CA ARG A 233 -2.02 -7.46 3.82
C ARG A 233 -2.96 -6.42 3.21
N LEU A 234 -3.60 -6.69 2.07
CA LEU A 234 -4.57 -5.78 1.47
C LEU A 234 -5.97 -6.03 2.04
N ASP A 235 -6.59 -4.98 2.58
CA ASP A 235 -7.93 -5.03 3.17
C ASP A 235 -8.99 -4.27 2.36
N GLN A 236 -8.57 -3.26 1.60
CA GLN A 236 -9.44 -2.48 0.74
C GLN A 236 -8.66 -1.93 -0.45
N LEU A 237 -9.24 -2.04 -1.64
CA LEU A 237 -8.78 -1.42 -2.87
C LEU A 237 -9.86 -0.47 -3.39
N LEU A 238 -9.56 0.83 -3.45
CA LEU A 238 -10.46 1.84 -4.00
C LEU A 238 -10.04 2.20 -5.41
N PHE A 239 -10.96 2.10 -6.38
CA PHE A 239 -10.83 2.74 -7.68
C PHE A 239 -11.64 4.04 -7.65
N VAL A 240 -10.95 5.18 -7.61
CA VAL A 240 -11.55 6.51 -7.48
C VAL A 240 -11.73 7.13 -8.86
N ASP A 241 -12.93 7.64 -9.15
CA ASP A 241 -13.29 8.30 -10.41
C ASP A 241 -12.95 7.46 -11.66
N ALA A 242 -13.29 6.17 -11.65
CA ALA A 242 -13.02 5.28 -12.77
C ALA A 242 -13.72 5.77 -14.06
N PRO A 243 -12.97 6.18 -15.10
CA PRO A 243 -13.57 6.64 -16.35
C PRO A 243 -14.09 5.44 -17.16
N LEU A 244 -15.03 5.68 -18.08
CA LEU A 244 -15.58 4.62 -18.94
C LEU A 244 -14.49 3.85 -19.71
N VAL A 245 -13.42 4.55 -20.10
CA VAL A 245 -12.27 3.97 -20.81
C VAL A 245 -11.47 2.97 -19.96
N PHE A 246 -11.63 2.95 -18.63
CA PHE A 246 -11.02 1.94 -17.74
C PHE A 246 -11.74 0.58 -17.79
N LYS A 247 -12.97 0.52 -18.30
CA LYS A 247 -13.79 -0.71 -18.30
C LYS A 247 -13.09 -1.93 -18.94
N PRO A 248 -12.41 -1.84 -20.10
CA PRO A 248 -11.68 -2.98 -20.68
C PRO A 248 -10.55 -3.47 -19.77
N THR A 249 -9.78 -2.55 -19.18
CA THR A 249 -8.72 -2.86 -18.23
C THR A 249 -9.27 -3.60 -17.00
N TRP A 250 -10.40 -3.13 -16.45
CA TRP A 250 -11.07 -3.80 -15.33
C TRP A 250 -11.56 -5.20 -15.68
N LEU A 251 -12.18 -5.39 -16.85
CA LEU A 251 -12.65 -6.71 -17.29
C LEU A 251 -11.51 -7.72 -17.44
N ALA A 252 -10.31 -7.27 -17.82
CA ALA A 252 -9.12 -8.12 -17.87
C ALA A 252 -8.55 -8.44 -16.48
N ILE A 253 -8.60 -7.50 -15.54
CA ILE A 253 -8.00 -7.61 -14.21
C ILE A 253 -8.89 -8.36 -13.22
N LYS A 254 -10.22 -8.14 -13.26
CA LYS A 254 -11.18 -8.67 -12.29
C LYS A 254 -11.08 -10.19 -12.08
N PRO A 255 -10.98 -11.04 -13.12
CA PRO A 255 -10.86 -12.49 -12.95
C PRO A 255 -9.57 -12.91 -12.22
N LEU A 256 -8.50 -12.13 -12.36
CA LEU A 256 -7.20 -12.41 -11.75
C LEU A 256 -7.19 -12.14 -10.24
N LEU A 257 -8.05 -11.24 -9.77
CA LEU A 257 -8.14 -10.89 -8.35
C LEU A 257 -8.69 -12.02 -7.47
N ARG A 258 -9.40 -13.01 -8.03
CA ARG A 258 -10.02 -14.13 -7.30
C ARG A 258 -10.68 -13.64 -5.99
N SER A 259 -10.25 -14.12 -4.82
CA SER A 259 -10.79 -13.74 -3.51
C SER A 259 -10.58 -12.27 -3.14
N TYR A 260 -9.63 -11.56 -3.75
CA TYR A 260 -9.40 -10.12 -3.51
C TYR A 260 -10.41 -9.24 -4.26
N ALA A 261 -11.17 -9.79 -5.21
CA ALA A 261 -12.17 -9.02 -5.96
C ALA A 261 -13.25 -8.41 -5.03
N GLN A 262 -13.53 -9.06 -3.90
CA GLN A 262 -14.49 -8.57 -2.90
C GLN A 262 -13.99 -7.35 -2.12
N LEU A 263 -12.69 -7.08 -2.14
CA LEU A 263 -12.07 -5.93 -1.47
C LEU A 263 -12.07 -4.68 -2.34
N VAL A 264 -12.63 -4.77 -3.56
CA VAL A 264 -12.63 -3.67 -4.52
C VAL A 264 -13.89 -2.84 -4.37
N SER A 265 -13.72 -1.53 -4.27
CA SER A 265 -14.83 -0.57 -4.32
C SER A 265 -14.55 0.50 -5.36
N PHE A 266 -15.55 0.76 -6.21
CA PHE A 266 -15.55 1.89 -7.13
C PHE A 266 -16.26 3.04 -6.46
N VAL A 267 -15.58 4.16 -6.28
CA VAL A 267 -16.08 5.31 -5.52
C VAL A 267 -15.87 6.60 -6.31
N LYS A 268 -16.71 7.61 -6.05
CA LYS A 268 -16.43 8.96 -6.53
C LYS A 268 -15.40 9.62 -5.63
N ARG A 269 -14.77 10.68 -6.11
CA ARG A 269 -13.82 11.48 -5.33
C ARG A 269 -14.35 11.92 -3.98
N ASP A 270 -15.55 12.48 -3.95
CA ASP A 270 -16.14 13.06 -2.74
C ASP A 270 -16.42 11.99 -1.67
N ASP A 271 -16.68 10.74 -2.10
CA ASP A 271 -16.96 9.60 -1.23
C ASP A 271 -15.69 9.06 -0.56
N VAL A 272 -14.49 9.44 -1.02
CA VAL A 272 -13.22 9.03 -0.38
C VAL A 272 -13.16 9.51 1.07
N SER A 273 -13.77 10.66 1.37
CA SER A 273 -13.83 11.23 2.72
C SER A 273 -14.48 10.29 3.75
N GLU A 274 -15.39 9.41 3.32
CA GLU A 274 -16.08 8.45 4.17
C GLU A 274 -15.16 7.38 4.77
N TYR A 275 -13.95 7.20 4.23
CA TYR A 275 -12.96 6.24 4.72
C TYR A 275 -12.05 6.83 5.81
N PHE A 276 -12.14 8.13 6.09
CA PHE A 276 -11.29 8.82 7.08
C PHE A 276 -12.13 9.28 8.29
N ARG A 277 -11.47 9.57 9.43
CA ARG A 277 -12.20 10.00 10.65
C ARG A 277 -12.61 11.47 10.57
N SER A 278 -11.87 12.28 9.83
CA SER A 278 -12.17 13.69 9.61
C SER A 278 -11.72 14.17 8.23
N PRO A 279 -12.34 15.24 7.69
CA PRO A 279 -11.95 15.84 6.41
C PRO A 279 -10.47 16.29 6.35
N ALA A 280 -9.88 16.66 7.50
CA ALA A 280 -8.48 17.07 7.56
C ALA A 280 -7.50 15.92 7.26
N GLU A 281 -7.91 14.68 7.54
CA GLU A 281 -7.13 13.46 7.29
C GLU A 281 -7.23 12.96 5.86
N VAL A 282 -8.16 13.46 5.05
CA VAL A 282 -8.30 13.05 3.65
C VAL A 282 -7.05 13.47 2.86
N PRO A 283 -6.54 12.65 1.93
CA PRO A 283 -5.43 13.07 1.07
C PRO A 283 -5.84 14.26 0.20
N ASN A 284 -4.90 15.17 -0.06
CA ASN A 284 -5.18 16.43 -0.76
C ASN A 284 -5.73 16.22 -2.19
N ASP A 285 -5.41 15.10 -2.84
CA ASP A 285 -5.97 14.73 -4.14
C ASP A 285 -7.50 14.62 -4.11
N PHE A 286 -8.09 14.27 -2.96
CA PHE A 286 -9.51 13.94 -2.82
C PHE A 286 -10.28 14.91 -1.93
N LYS A 287 -9.72 16.12 -1.72
CA LYS A 287 -10.40 17.24 -1.05
C LYS A 287 -11.09 18.14 -2.06
#